data_AF-A0A8T4S4Q0-F1
#
_entry.id   AF-A0A8T4S4Q0-F1
#
_cell.length_a   1.000
_cell.length_b   1.000
_cell.length_c   1.000
_cell.angle_alpha   90.00
_cell.angle_beta   90.00
_cell.angle_gamma   90.00
#
_symmetry.space_group_name_H-M   'P 1'
#
loop_
_entity.id
_entity.type
_entity.pdbx_description
1 polymer ?
#
loop_
_entity_poly.entity_id
_entity_poly.type
_entity_poly.pdbx_seq_one_letter_code
_entity_poly.pdbx_strand_id
1 'polypeptide(L)'
;MYDLEEEKIIAKVNEKKCKTVLLQFPDGLKTQAGHLAHKIEQETGALVLIWFGSNFGACDLPIGIKSVNIDLIVAFGHNVYVKEVRGW
;
A
#
# COMPACT_ATOMS: atom_id res chain seq x y z
N MET A 1 -11.92 -1.76 -15.31
CA MET A 1 -10.61 -1.44 -14.71
C MET A 1 -10.87 -0.78 -13.36
N TYR A 2 -10.10 -1.08 -12.33
CA TYR A 2 -10.31 -0.54 -10.98
C TYR A 2 -9.58 0.81 -10.83
N ASP A 3 -10.13 1.70 -10.02
CA ASP A 3 -9.45 2.92 -9.60
C ASP A 3 -8.55 2.60 -8.39
N LEU A 4 -7.25 2.90 -8.51
CA LEU A 4 -6.25 2.68 -7.47
C LEU A 4 -6.00 3.92 -6.60
N GLU A 5 -6.74 5.01 -6.82
CA GLU A 5 -6.61 6.27 -6.08
C GLU A 5 -5.17 6.83 -6.07
N GLU A 6 -4.48 6.78 -7.20
CA GLU A 6 -3.04 7.07 -7.31
C GLU A 6 -2.67 8.46 -6.79
N GLU A 7 -3.46 9.47 -7.14
CA GLU A 7 -3.24 10.87 -6.72
C GLU A 7 -3.36 11.03 -5.20
N LYS A 8 -4.29 10.31 -4.57
CA LYS A 8 -4.47 10.30 -3.11
C LYS A 8 -3.28 9.66 -2.42
N ILE A 9 -2.72 8.59 -2.99
CA ILE A 9 -1.51 7.96 -2.46
C ILE A 9 -0.34 8.93 -2.54
N ILE A 10 -0.11 9.54 -3.70
CA ILE A 10 0.96 10.53 -3.92
C ILE A 10 0.84 11.71 -2.95
N ALA A 11 -0.37 12.28 -2.82
CA ALA A 11 -0.64 13.36 -1.87
C ALA A 11 -0.30 12.96 -0.44
N LYS A 12 -0.66 11.73 -0.02
CA LYS A 12 -0.40 11.24 1.34
C LYS A 12 1.08 10.99 1.61
N VAL A 13 1.80 10.45 0.63
CA VAL A 13 3.26 10.22 0.68
C VAL A 13 3.98 11.56 0.86
N ASN A 14 3.61 12.59 0.08
CA ASN A 14 4.19 13.92 0.17
C ASN A 14 3.84 14.63 1.48
N GLU A 15 2.56 14.61 1.90
CA GLU A 15 2.08 15.19 3.16
C GLU A 15 2.87 14.65 4.36
N LYS A 16 3.06 13.32 4.40
CA LYS A 16 3.75 12.63 5.50
C LYS A 16 5.26 12.53 5.32
N LYS A 17 5.80 12.99 4.17
CA LYS A 17 7.21 12.88 3.80
C LYS A 17 7.75 11.45 3.94
N CYS A 18 6.95 10.48 3.50
CA CYS A 18 7.34 9.07 3.55
C CYS A 18 8.55 8.83 2.64
N LYS A 19 9.56 8.12 3.15
CA LYS A 19 10.76 7.73 2.41
C LYS A 19 10.62 6.34 1.81
N THR A 20 9.85 5.46 2.46
CA THR A 20 9.63 4.10 1.99
C THR A 20 8.16 3.72 2.09
N VAL A 21 7.59 3.31 0.95
CA VAL A 21 6.18 2.92 0.80
C VAL A 21 6.12 1.46 0.39
N LEU A 22 5.32 0.65 1.07
CA LEU A 22 5.05 -0.73 0.69
C LEU A 22 3.65 -0.86 0.08
N LEU A 23 3.56 -1.37 -1.14
CA LEU A 23 2.30 -1.65 -1.82
C LEU A 23 1.95 -3.13 -1.68
N GLN A 24 0.72 -3.44 -1.26
CA GLN A 24 0.20 -4.79 -1.12
C GLN A 24 -1.07 -4.99 -1.96
N PHE A 25 -1.04 -5.97 -2.87
CA PHE A 25 -2.14 -6.23 -3.81
C PHE A 25 -2.71 -7.64 -3.65
N PRO A 26 -4.03 -7.83 -3.81
CA PRO A 26 -4.59 -9.15 -4.07
C PRO A 26 -4.12 -9.64 -5.44
N ASP A 27 -4.13 -10.95 -5.66
CA ASP A 27 -3.54 -11.58 -6.87
C ASP A 27 -4.06 -10.98 -8.18
N GLY A 28 -5.36 -10.66 -8.25
CA GLY A 28 -5.98 -10.06 -9.43
C GLY A 28 -5.50 -8.64 -9.78
N LEU A 29 -4.82 -7.95 -8.85
CA LEU A 29 -4.31 -6.58 -9.04
C LEU A 29 -2.78 -6.51 -9.11
N LYS A 30 -2.05 -7.61 -8.87
CA LYS A 30 -0.58 -7.61 -8.86
C LYS A 30 0.04 -7.15 -10.19
N THR A 31 -0.66 -7.32 -11.31
CA THR A 31 -0.22 -6.84 -12.63
C THR A 31 -0.13 -5.32 -12.73
N GLN A 32 -0.84 -4.57 -11.88
CA GLN A 32 -0.79 -3.10 -11.84
C GLN A 32 0.34 -2.56 -10.95
N ALA A 33 0.96 -3.43 -10.14
CA ALA A 33 1.90 -3.01 -9.10
C ALA A 33 3.10 -2.22 -9.64
N GLY A 34 3.68 -2.67 -10.77
CA GLY A 34 4.83 -2.00 -11.36
C GLY A 34 4.51 -0.60 -11.89
N HIS A 35 3.36 -0.42 -12.53
CA HIS A 35 2.92 0.90 -13.03
C HIS A 35 2.73 1.89 -11.88
N LEU A 36 2.00 1.46 -10.84
CA LEU A 36 1.72 2.32 -9.70
C LEU A 36 2.99 2.66 -8.90
N ALA A 37 3.86 1.67 -8.68
CA ALA A 37 5.13 1.89 -8.01
C ALA A 37 5.97 2.94 -8.75
N HIS A 38 6.15 2.77 -10.06
CA HIS A 38 6.90 3.72 -10.87
C HIS A 38 6.35 5.14 -10.78
N LYS A 39 5.02 5.30 -10.87
CA LYS A 39 4.37 6.62 -10.78
C LYS A 39 4.59 7.28 -9.42
N ILE A 40 4.43 6.54 -8.33
CA ILE A 40 4.66 7.06 -6.98
C ILE A 40 6.12 7.47 -6.81
N GLU A 41 7.07 6.64 -7.27
CA GLU A 41 8.50 6.96 -7.19
C GLU A 41 8.84 8.25 -7.96
N GLN A 42 8.32 8.42 -9.18
CA GLN A 42 8.58 9.62 -9.99
C GLN A 42 8.01 10.90 -9.35
N GLU A 43 6.80 10.84 -8.79
CA GLU A 43 6.10 12.03 -8.28
C GLU A 43 6.46 12.40 -6.83
N THR A 44 7.11 11.49 -6.08
CA THR A 44 7.41 11.69 -4.65
C THR A 44 8.87 11.52 -4.28
N GLY A 45 9.66 10.81 -5.09
CA GLY A 45 11.03 10.42 -4.77
C GLY A 45 11.15 9.39 -3.63
N ALA A 46 10.04 8.86 -3.12
CA ALA A 46 10.05 7.79 -2.13
C ALA A 46 10.47 6.46 -2.77
N LEU A 47 11.14 5.60 -2.01
CA LEU A 47 11.38 4.21 -2.40
C LEU A 47 10.07 3.43 -2.32
N VAL A 48 9.67 2.76 -3.40
CA VAL A 48 8.46 1.92 -3.39
C VAL A 48 8.82 0.45 -3.44
N LEU A 49 8.28 -0.30 -2.49
CA LEU A 49 8.43 -1.76 -2.40
C LEU A 49 7.11 -2.42 -2.75
N ILE A 50 7.18 -3.57 -3.42
CA ILE A 50 6.00 -4.36 -3.78
C ILE A 50 5.99 -5.63 -2.92
N TRP A 51 4.92 -5.84 -2.17
CA TRP A 51 4.70 -7.06 -1.41
C TRP A 51 4.26 -8.20 -2.33
N PHE A 52 5.15 -9.17 -2.55
CA PHE A 52 4.87 -10.37 -3.36
C PHE A 52 4.23 -11.53 -2.57
N GLY A 53 4.01 -11.35 -1.26
CA GLY A 53 3.33 -12.34 -0.42
C GLY A 53 1.82 -12.40 -0.67
N SER A 54 1.10 -12.94 0.31
CA SER A 54 -0.36 -12.99 0.29
C SER A 54 -1.00 -11.62 0.56
N ASN A 55 -2.23 -11.49 0.08
CA ASN A 55 -3.18 -10.47 0.49
C ASN A 55 -4.59 -11.05 0.29
N PHE A 56 -5.03 -11.90 1.22
CA PHE A 56 -6.34 -12.55 1.15
C PHE A 56 -7.47 -11.68 1.71
N GLY A 57 -7.15 -10.60 2.44
CA GLY A 57 -8.12 -9.77 3.13
C GLY A 57 -7.46 -8.65 3.92
N ALA A 58 -8.29 -7.74 4.46
CA ALA A 58 -7.83 -6.63 5.31
C ALA A 58 -7.00 -7.08 6.52
N CYS A 59 -7.20 -8.32 6.99
CA CYS A 59 -6.46 -8.91 8.11
C CYS A 59 -5.04 -9.38 7.75
N ASP A 60 -4.72 -9.53 6.46
CA ASP A 60 -3.47 -10.11 5.96
C ASP A 60 -2.39 -9.05 5.73
N LEU A 61 -2.25 -8.08 6.64
CA LEU A 61 -1.27 -7.01 6.50
C LEU A 61 0.16 -7.53 6.74
N PRO A 62 1.17 -7.06 5.98
CA PRO A 62 2.57 -7.46 6.10
C PRO A 62 3.23 -6.79 7.30
N ILE A 63 2.76 -7.14 8.50
CA ILE A 63 3.26 -6.61 9.78
C ILE A 63 4.50 -7.37 10.25
N GLY A 64 5.35 -6.71 11.03
CA GLY A 64 6.50 -7.35 11.69
C GLY A 64 7.78 -7.43 10.87
N ILE A 65 7.84 -6.80 9.69
CA ILE A 65 9.03 -6.70 8.85
C ILE A 65 9.99 -5.67 9.45
N LYS A 66 10.68 -6.03 10.53
CA LYS A 66 11.56 -5.11 11.28
C LYS A 66 12.85 -4.73 10.55
N SER A 67 13.27 -5.52 9.57
CA SER A 67 14.49 -5.27 8.79
C SER A 67 14.33 -4.17 7.74
N VAL A 68 13.09 -3.74 7.46
CA VAL A 68 12.79 -2.74 6.45
C VAL A 68 12.00 -1.61 7.12
N ASN A 69 12.55 -0.39 7.10
CA ASN A 69 11.87 0.76 7.66
C ASN A 69 10.79 1.24 6.68
N ILE A 70 9.54 0.82 6.88
CA ILE A 70 8.39 1.18 6.05
C ILE A 70 7.61 2.29 6.74
N ASP A 71 7.45 3.43 6.06
CA ASP A 71 6.73 4.60 6.60
C ASP A 71 5.23 4.54 6.27
N LEU A 72 4.86 3.87 5.18
CA LEU A 72 3.48 3.73 4.73
C LEU A 72 3.24 2.35 4.08
N ILE A 73 2.17 1.67 4.49
CA ILE A 73 1.64 0.50 3.80
C ILE A 73 0.36 0.92 3.09
N VAL A 74 0.26 0.64 1.80
CA VAL A 74 -0.96 0.80 1.01
C VAL A 74 -1.47 -0.59 0.62
N ALA A 75 -2.54 -1.04 1.27
CA ALA A 75 -3.16 -2.32 1.01
C ALA A 75 -4.41 -2.15 0.13
N PHE A 76 -4.43 -2.83 -1.01
CA PHE A 76 -5.50 -2.71 -2.01
C PHE A 76 -6.54 -3.82 -1.86
N GLY A 77 -7.74 -3.55 -2.39
CA GLY A 77 -8.80 -4.56 -2.57
C GLY A 77 -9.64 -4.86 -1.34
N HIS A 78 -9.38 -4.20 -0.21
CA HIS A 78 -10.09 -4.44 1.05
C HIS A 78 -10.40 -3.13 1.79
N ASN A 79 -11.47 -3.14 2.59
CA ASN A 79 -11.73 -2.07 3.56
C ASN A 79 -10.70 -2.09 4.68
N VAL A 80 -10.66 -1.02 5.49
CA VAL A 80 -9.85 -0.97 6.71
C VAL A 80 -10.18 -2.16 7.61
N TYR A 81 -9.13 -2.81 8.13
CA TYR A 81 -9.28 -3.82 9.16
C TYR A 81 -9.65 -3.15 10.49
N VAL A 82 -10.84 -3.48 11.00
CA VAL A 82 -11.31 -3.02 12.31
C VAL A 82 -11.17 -4.18 13.29
N LYS A 83 -10.14 -4.13 14.13
CA LYS A 83 -9.85 -5.20 15.11
C LYS A 83 -10.89 -5.27 16.23
N GLU A 84 -11.40 -4.12 16.67
CA GLU A 84 -12.41 -4.02 17.72
C GLU A 84 -13.65 -3.31 17.16
N VAL A 85 -14.74 -4.05 17.03
CA VAL A 85 -16.02 -3.50 16.54
C VAL A 85 -16.67 -2.71 17.66
N ARG A 86 -16.67 -1.38 17.56
CA ARG A 86 -17.38 -0.50 18.51
C ARG A 86 -18.84 -0.33 18.08
N GLY A 87 -19.61 -1.41 18.18
CA GLY A 87 -21.06 -1.40 17.92
C GLY A 87 -21.45 -1.13 16.46
N TRP A 88 -22.70 -1.48 16.14
CA TRP A 88 -23.37 -1.15 14.88
C TRP A 88 -24.13 0.17 15.02
#